data_AF-A0A258HJ67-F1
#
_entry.id   AF-A0A258HJ67-F1
#
_cell.length_a   1.000
_cell.length_b   1.000
_cell.length_c   1.000
_cell.angle_alpha   90.00
_cell.angle_beta   90.00
_cell.angle_gamma   90.00
#
_symmetry.space_group_name_H-M   'P 1'
#
loop_
_entity.id
_entity.type
_entity.pdbx_description
1 polymer ?
#
loop_
_entity_poly.entity_id
_entity_poly.type
_entity_poly.pdbx_seq_one_letter_code
_entity_poly.pdbx_strand_id
1 'polypeptide(L)'
;MTGFDAFAIIVILASAAAGWVRGGTREIITLLSFVLAAFLALVALPLTAPLGRALVAPDWAGSIAAAIASFLLVYFGIRIFGSVLSRRAQAHPTLGGVDRFIGILVGAARSLVLLGAIHLVIVAAMPGERTPRWLSEATLRPVSAGAARAIQIILPGIGRGADAISPVVDSSVRRGFSGDQALPSPQTGPNSRPSAAQ
;
A
#
# COMPACT_ATOMS: atom_id res chain seq x y z
N MET A 1 -27.18 7.84 -16.08
CA MET A 1 -26.15 7.27 -15.20
C MET A 1 -24.89 7.11 -16.01
N THR A 2 -23.77 7.68 -15.55
CA THR A 2 -22.48 7.60 -16.26
C THR A 2 -21.82 6.23 -16.02
N GLY A 3 -20.78 5.91 -16.80
CA GLY A 3 -19.98 4.70 -16.56
C GLY A 3 -19.32 4.67 -15.17
N PHE A 4 -18.98 5.85 -14.63
CA PHE A 4 -18.47 5.96 -13.25
C PHE A 4 -19.52 5.56 -12.22
N ASP A 5 -20.78 5.98 -12.42
CA ASP A 5 -21.86 5.65 -11.49
C ASP A 5 -22.08 4.13 -11.44
N ALA A 6 -22.13 3.47 -12.61
CA ALA A 6 -22.27 2.01 -12.69
C ALA A 6 -21.11 1.30 -12.00
N PHE A 7 -19.87 1.72 -12.27
CA PHE A 7 -18.67 1.17 -11.62
C PHE A 7 -18.71 1.37 -10.10
N ALA A 8 -19.00 2.58 -9.64
CA ALA A 8 -19.06 2.90 -8.21
C ALA A 8 -20.12 2.07 -7.48
N ILE A 9 -21.31 1.93 -8.08
CA ILE A 9 -22.39 1.09 -7.52
C ILE A 9 -21.95 -0.37 -7.43
N ILE A 10 -21.37 -0.92 -8.51
CA ILE A 10 -20.88 -2.31 -8.52
C ILE A 10 -19.83 -2.52 -7.42
N VAL A 11 -18.87 -1.61 -7.28
CA VAL A 11 -17.81 -1.71 -6.27
C VAL A 11 -18.38 -1.63 -4.86
N ILE A 12 -19.30 -0.69 -4.59
CA ILE A 12 -19.94 -0.56 -3.28
C ILE A 12 -20.76 -1.80 -2.94
N LEU A 13 -21.61 -2.25 -3.87
CA LEU A 13 -22.47 -3.42 -3.66
C LEU A 13 -21.64 -4.70 -3.49
N ALA A 14 -20.61 -4.92 -4.32
CA ALA A 14 -19.74 -6.08 -4.20
C ALA A 14 -18.98 -6.08 -2.86
N SER A 15 -18.50 -4.93 -2.42
CA SER A 15 -17.78 -4.80 -1.14
C SER A 15 -18.72 -5.01 0.05
N ALA A 16 -19.92 -4.41 0.02
CA ALA A 16 -20.96 -4.61 1.02
C ALA A 16 -21.42 -6.08 1.10
N ALA A 17 -21.66 -6.73 -0.05
CA ALA A 17 -22.02 -8.13 -0.14
C ALA A 17 -20.91 -9.04 0.39
N ALA A 18 -19.65 -8.75 0.07
CA ALA A 18 -18.51 -9.48 0.63
C ALA A 18 -18.44 -9.36 2.16
N GLY A 19 -18.71 -8.17 2.71
CA GLY A 19 -18.79 -7.92 4.14
C GLY A 19 -19.93 -8.70 4.82
N TRP A 20 -21.10 -8.77 4.17
CA TRP A 20 -22.23 -9.58 4.65
C TRP A 20 -21.90 -11.07 4.74
N VAL A 21 -21.24 -11.62 3.72
CA VAL A 21 -20.88 -13.06 3.66
C VAL A 21 -19.77 -13.41 4.65
N ARG A 22 -18.78 -12.53 4.81
CA ARG A 22 -17.60 -12.78 5.65
C ARG A 22 -17.81 -12.48 7.12
N GLY A 23 -18.76 -11.61 7.45
CA GLY A 23 -18.96 -11.09 8.79
C GLY A 23 -18.06 -9.89 9.12
N GLY A 24 -18.48 -9.09 10.08
CA GLY A 24 -17.89 -7.82 10.47
C GLY A 24 -16.49 -7.97 11.03
N THR A 25 -16.27 -8.93 11.92
CA THR A 25 -14.95 -9.16 12.53
C THR A 25 -13.87 -9.43 11.48
N ARG A 26 -14.17 -10.28 10.49
CA ARG A 26 -13.22 -10.58 9.41
C ARG A 26 -13.01 -9.40 8.48
N GLU A 27 -14.06 -8.62 8.22
CA GLU A 27 -13.96 -7.43 7.38
C GLU A 27 -13.20 -6.30 8.10
N ILE A 28 -13.30 -6.16 9.42
CA ILE A 28 -12.50 -5.20 10.21
C ILE A 28 -11.01 -5.53 10.10
N ILE A 29 -10.63 -6.81 10.27
CA ILE A 29 -9.23 -7.25 10.09
C ILE A 29 -8.75 -6.95 8.67
N THR A 30 -9.62 -7.18 7.68
CA THR A 30 -9.33 -6.91 6.27
C THR A 30 -9.16 -5.40 6.02
N LEU A 31 -10.02 -4.56 6.60
CA LEU A 31 -9.92 -3.12 6.52
C LEU A 31 -8.67 -2.60 7.20
N LEU A 32 -8.35 -3.11 8.40
CA LEU A 32 -7.14 -2.71 9.11
C LEU A 32 -5.87 -3.09 8.32
N SER A 33 -5.85 -4.29 7.74
CA SER A 33 -4.76 -4.74 6.86
C SER A 33 -4.67 -3.87 5.60
N PHE A 34 -5.82 -3.46 5.04
CA PHE A 34 -5.90 -2.55 3.89
C PHE A 34 -5.32 -1.17 4.23
N VAL A 35 -5.75 -0.57 5.35
CA VAL A 35 -5.26 0.74 5.82
C VAL A 35 -3.77 0.68 6.15
N LEU A 36 -3.33 -0.35 6.85
CA LEU A 36 -1.92 -0.55 7.18
C LEU A 36 -1.06 -0.73 5.92
N ALA A 37 -1.53 -1.50 4.94
CA ALA A 37 -0.83 -1.66 3.67
C ALA A 37 -0.75 -0.35 2.89
N ALA A 38 -1.83 0.44 2.87
CA ALA A 38 -1.83 1.77 2.25
C ALA A 38 -0.82 2.70 2.91
N PHE A 39 -0.78 2.72 4.24
CA PHE A 39 0.20 3.48 5.00
C PHE A 39 1.64 3.08 4.67
N LEU A 40 1.96 1.78 4.75
CA LEU A 40 3.29 1.26 4.45
C LEU A 40 3.71 1.51 2.99
N ALA A 41 2.78 1.41 2.04
CA ALA A 41 3.05 1.72 0.64
C ALA A 41 3.38 3.20 0.42
N LEU A 42 2.71 4.10 1.13
CA LEU A 42 3.01 5.54 1.09
C LEU A 42 4.38 5.85 1.70
N VAL A 43 4.73 5.21 2.82
CA VAL A 43 6.06 5.34 3.43
C VAL A 43 7.15 4.81 2.50
N ALA A 44 6.88 3.73 1.77
CA ALA A 44 7.81 3.16 0.79
C ALA A 44 7.89 3.95 -0.53
N LEU A 45 6.97 4.89 -0.76
CA LEU A 45 6.82 5.58 -2.05
C LEU A 45 8.07 6.36 -2.49
N PRO A 46 8.83 7.07 -1.62
CA PRO A 46 10.07 7.73 -2.04
C PRO A 46 11.11 6.77 -2.62
N LEU A 47 11.11 5.51 -2.17
CA LEU A 47 11.99 4.45 -2.66
C LEU A 47 11.45 3.82 -3.95
N THR A 48 10.13 3.59 -4.05
CA THR A 48 9.54 2.85 -5.18
C THR A 48 9.15 3.74 -6.36
N ALA A 49 8.86 5.03 -6.14
CA ALA A 49 8.48 5.98 -7.19
C ALA A 49 9.56 6.18 -8.26
N PRO A 50 10.87 6.27 -7.96
CA PRO A 50 11.92 6.35 -8.99
C PRO A 50 11.90 5.13 -9.92
N LEU A 51 11.70 3.92 -9.38
CA LEU A 51 11.61 2.69 -10.17
C LEU A 51 10.37 2.70 -11.07
N GLY A 52 9.22 3.12 -10.54
CA GLY A 52 7.99 3.22 -11.35
C GLY A 52 8.11 4.23 -12.48
N ARG A 53 8.72 5.38 -12.23
CA ARG A 53 8.98 6.41 -13.26
C ARG A 53 9.92 5.93 -14.36
N ALA A 54 10.89 5.08 -14.04
CA ALA A 54 11.78 4.49 -15.03
C ALA A 54 11.07 3.46 -15.95
N LEU A 55 10.02 2.80 -15.46
CA LEU A 55 9.33 1.73 -16.19
C LEU A 55 8.07 2.20 -16.95
N VAL A 56 7.41 3.26 -16.49
CA VAL A 56 6.13 3.72 -17.02
C VAL A 56 6.18 5.22 -17.27
N ALA A 57 6.02 5.61 -18.53
CA ALA A 57 5.83 7.00 -18.94
C ALA A 57 4.33 7.32 -19.03
N PRO A 58 3.90 8.54 -18.68
CA PRO A 58 4.68 9.65 -18.10
C PRO A 58 4.97 9.49 -16.59
N ASP A 59 5.90 10.28 -16.04
CA ASP A 59 6.37 10.21 -14.64
C ASP A 59 5.26 10.13 -13.58
N TRP A 60 4.18 10.88 -13.74
CA TRP A 60 3.06 10.84 -12.79
C TRP A 60 2.39 9.47 -12.79
N ALA A 61 2.26 8.84 -13.97
CA ALA A 61 1.66 7.51 -14.12
C ALA A 61 2.59 6.45 -13.54
N GLY A 62 3.91 6.57 -13.74
CA GLY A 62 4.90 5.70 -13.11
C GLY A 62 4.93 5.79 -11.59
N SER A 63 4.76 6.99 -11.03
CA SER A 63 4.67 7.17 -9.57
C SER A 63 3.42 6.51 -8.98
N ILE A 64 2.27 6.65 -9.67
CA ILE A 64 1.01 5.99 -9.27
C ILE A 64 1.12 4.47 -9.40
N ALA A 65 1.72 3.98 -10.50
CA ALA A 65 1.96 2.56 -10.70
C ALA A 65 2.83 1.96 -9.58
N ALA A 66 3.91 2.66 -9.20
CA ALA A 66 4.74 2.27 -8.06
C ALA A 66 3.96 2.22 -6.75
N ALA A 67 3.11 3.23 -6.48
CA ALA A 67 2.26 3.25 -5.28
C ALA A 67 1.30 2.05 -5.25
N ILE A 68 0.62 1.78 -6.36
CA ILE A 68 -0.32 0.65 -6.48
C ILE A 68 0.41 -0.69 -6.32
N ALA A 69 1.55 -0.87 -7.01
CA ALA A 69 2.33 -2.09 -6.92
C ALA A 69 2.84 -2.35 -5.48
N SER A 70 3.36 -1.30 -4.83
CA SER A 70 3.82 -1.37 -3.43
C SER A 70 2.67 -1.72 -2.49
N PHE A 71 1.51 -1.06 -2.66
CA PHE A 71 0.31 -1.34 -1.89
C PHE A 71 -0.14 -2.80 -2.05
N LEU A 72 -0.25 -3.30 -3.27
CA LEU A 72 -0.67 -4.68 -3.52
C LEU A 72 0.31 -5.68 -2.92
N LEU A 73 1.62 -5.46 -3.10
CA LEU A 73 2.66 -6.31 -2.56
C LEU A 73 2.55 -6.42 -1.02
N VAL A 74 2.46 -5.26 -0.34
CA VAL A 74 2.34 -5.22 1.13
C VAL A 74 1.01 -5.81 1.59
N TYR A 75 -0.11 -5.45 0.94
CA TYR A 75 -1.44 -5.93 1.30
C TYR A 75 -1.56 -7.44 1.18
N PHE A 76 -1.13 -8.02 0.06
CA PHE A 76 -1.13 -9.46 -0.12
C PHE A 76 -0.12 -10.16 0.80
N GLY A 77 1.05 -9.55 1.04
CA GLY A 77 1.99 -10.03 2.06
C GLY A 77 1.31 -10.17 3.43
N ILE A 78 0.76 -9.08 3.98
CA ILE A 78 0.05 -9.07 5.26
C ILE A 78 -1.07 -10.12 5.28
N ARG A 79 -1.86 -10.21 4.20
CA ARG A 79 -2.98 -11.15 4.12
C ARG A 79 -2.52 -12.60 4.10
N ILE A 80 -1.45 -12.93 3.37
CA ILE A 80 -0.91 -14.29 3.31
C ILE A 80 -0.39 -14.68 4.68
N PHE A 81 0.46 -13.85 5.30
CA PHE A 81 0.98 -14.10 6.65
C PHE A 81 -0.14 -14.21 7.70
N GLY A 82 -1.13 -13.31 7.67
CA GLY A 82 -2.28 -13.35 8.57
C GLY A 82 -3.15 -14.60 8.37
N SER A 83 -3.31 -15.06 7.12
CA SER A 83 -4.07 -16.28 6.83
C SER A 83 -3.38 -17.55 7.31
N VAL A 84 -2.04 -17.62 7.23
CA VAL A 84 -1.25 -18.75 7.73
C VAL A 84 -1.40 -18.85 9.25
N LEU A 85 -1.41 -17.72 9.96
CA LEU A 85 -1.61 -17.67 11.41
C LEU A 85 -3.04 -18.01 11.83
N SER A 86 -4.03 -17.56 11.06
CA SER A 86 -5.47 -17.73 11.35
C SER A 86 -5.99 -19.16 11.16
N ARG A 87 -5.31 -20.01 10.36
CA ARG A 87 -5.71 -21.42 10.16
C ARG A 87 -5.73 -22.26 11.45
N ARG A 88 -5.09 -21.79 12.54
CA ARG A 88 -5.07 -22.49 13.84
C ARG A 88 -6.18 -22.08 14.80
N ALA A 89 -6.99 -21.07 14.49
CA ALA A 89 -7.97 -20.48 15.41
C ALA A 89 -9.43 -20.75 15.03
N GLN A 90 -9.72 -21.81 14.27
CA GLN A 90 -11.11 -22.16 13.94
C GLN A 90 -11.75 -23.00 15.04
N ALA A 91 -12.45 -22.33 15.94
CA ALA A 91 -13.71 -22.80 16.48
C ALA A 91 -14.47 -21.55 16.94
N HIS A 92 -15.68 -21.34 16.42
CA HIS A 92 -16.91 -21.05 17.18
C HIS A 92 -17.97 -20.36 16.30
N PRO A 93 -19.26 -20.59 16.62
CA PRO A 93 -20.38 -20.33 15.73
C PRO A 93 -20.70 -18.84 15.60
N THR A 94 -21.04 -18.49 14.37
CA THR A 94 -21.85 -17.34 13.91
C THR A 94 -22.52 -16.51 15.01
N LEU A 95 -21.89 -15.39 15.40
CA LEU A 95 -22.62 -14.30 16.03
C LEU A 95 -23.45 -13.59 14.95
N GLY A 96 -24.78 -13.69 15.13
CA GLY A 96 -25.87 -12.77 14.82
C GLY A 96 -25.76 -11.75 13.68
N GLY A 97 -26.89 -11.46 13.03
CA GLY A 97 -27.02 -10.48 11.94
C GLY A 97 -26.32 -9.13 12.16
N VAL A 98 -26.11 -8.68 13.40
CA VAL A 98 -25.30 -7.50 13.75
C VAL A 98 -23.87 -7.57 13.19
N ASP A 99 -23.17 -8.71 13.30
CA ASP A 99 -21.82 -8.85 12.74
C ASP A 99 -21.85 -8.69 11.21
N ARG A 100 -22.90 -9.18 10.54
CA ARG A 100 -23.07 -9.01 9.08
C ARG A 100 -23.38 -7.56 8.69
N PHE A 101 -24.17 -6.84 9.49
CA PHE A 101 -24.42 -5.41 9.27
C PHE A 101 -23.14 -4.58 9.42
N ILE A 102 -22.32 -4.87 10.44
CA ILE A 102 -20.99 -4.25 10.58
C ILE A 102 -20.14 -4.57 9.35
N GLY A 103 -20.16 -5.83 8.87
CA GLY A 103 -19.48 -6.22 7.63
C GLY A 103 -19.90 -5.39 6.43
N ILE A 104 -21.20 -5.15 6.23
CA ILE A 104 -21.72 -4.27 5.17
C ILE A 104 -21.13 -2.86 5.30
N LEU A 105 -21.19 -2.26 6.49
CA LEU A 105 -20.73 -0.89 6.71
C LEU A 105 -19.22 -0.76 6.48
N VAL A 106 -18.44 -1.71 6.97
CA VAL A 106 -16.98 -1.75 6.78
C VAL A 106 -16.65 -1.95 5.30
N GLY A 107 -17.35 -2.86 4.61
CA GLY A 107 -17.22 -3.08 3.18
C GLY A 107 -17.54 -1.81 2.38
N ALA A 108 -18.63 -1.12 2.70
CA ALA A 108 -19.00 0.15 2.07
C ALA A 108 -17.95 1.25 2.31
N ALA A 109 -17.50 1.43 3.56
CA ALA A 109 -16.46 2.39 3.91
C ALA A 109 -15.16 2.13 3.13
N ARG A 110 -14.74 0.87 3.03
CA ARG A 110 -13.57 0.48 2.23
C ARG A 110 -13.73 0.84 0.75
N SER A 111 -14.90 0.58 0.17
CA SER A 111 -15.16 0.94 -1.23
C SER A 111 -15.15 2.45 -1.46
N LEU A 112 -15.60 3.25 -0.48
CA LEU A 112 -15.50 4.72 -0.56
C LEU A 112 -14.04 5.18 -0.60
N VAL A 113 -13.16 4.59 0.22
CA VAL A 113 -11.72 4.88 0.16
C VAL A 113 -11.16 4.55 -1.22
N LEU A 114 -11.52 3.41 -1.80
CA LEU A 114 -11.10 3.03 -3.15
C LEU A 114 -11.60 4.01 -4.21
N LEU A 115 -12.87 4.43 -4.14
CA LEU A 115 -13.44 5.41 -5.07
C LEU A 115 -12.79 6.79 -4.92
N GLY A 116 -12.47 7.21 -3.69
CA GLY A 116 -11.72 8.43 -3.43
C GLY A 116 -10.31 8.37 -4.02
N ALA A 117 -9.60 7.25 -3.84
CA ALA A 117 -8.27 7.06 -4.43
C ALA A 117 -8.31 7.10 -5.97
N ILE A 118 -9.29 6.43 -6.58
CA ILE A 118 -9.50 6.47 -8.05
C ILE A 118 -9.80 7.91 -8.51
N HIS A 119 -10.67 8.63 -7.79
CA HIS A 119 -10.96 10.03 -8.08
C HIS A 119 -9.69 10.90 -8.04
N LEU A 120 -8.85 10.72 -7.02
CA LEU A 120 -7.57 11.43 -6.91
C LEU A 120 -6.65 11.11 -8.08
N VAL A 121 -6.52 9.84 -8.46
CA VAL A 121 -5.70 9.42 -9.61
C VAL A 121 -6.18 10.08 -10.90
N ILE A 122 -7.50 10.09 -11.16
CA ILE A 122 -8.06 10.69 -12.37
C ILE A 122 -7.83 12.21 -12.39
N VAL A 123 -8.09 12.90 -11.28
CA VAL A 123 -7.91 14.35 -11.19
C VAL A 123 -6.43 14.73 -11.27
N ALA A 124 -5.54 13.96 -10.66
CA ALA A 124 -4.10 14.17 -10.74
C ALA A 124 -3.55 13.90 -12.14
N ALA A 125 -4.09 12.90 -12.85
CA ALA A 125 -3.75 12.57 -14.22
C ALA A 125 -4.20 13.65 -15.23
N MET A 126 -5.28 14.36 -14.92
CA MET A 126 -5.89 15.36 -15.80
C MET A 126 -6.15 16.68 -15.07
N PRO A 127 -5.09 17.45 -14.71
CA PRO A 127 -5.25 18.73 -14.03
C PRO A 127 -6.03 19.73 -14.92
N GLY A 128 -7.07 20.36 -14.35
CA GLY A 128 -7.90 21.38 -15.02
C GLY A 128 -9.30 20.90 -15.43
N GLU A 129 -9.99 21.69 -16.28
CA GLU A 129 -11.35 21.42 -16.78
C GLU A 129 -11.47 20.19 -17.70
N ARG A 130 -10.38 19.44 -17.88
CA ARG A 130 -10.31 18.23 -18.73
C ARG A 130 -10.66 16.94 -17.99
N THR A 131 -11.33 17.03 -16.83
CA THR A 131 -11.89 15.84 -16.20
C THR A 131 -12.84 15.16 -17.17
N PRO A 132 -12.73 13.84 -17.41
CA PRO A 132 -13.52 13.19 -18.43
C PRO A 132 -15.01 13.29 -18.11
N ARG A 133 -15.83 13.48 -19.15
CA ARG A 133 -17.30 13.67 -19.02
C ARG A 133 -17.97 12.60 -18.17
N TRP A 134 -17.52 11.35 -18.30
CA TRP A 134 -18.03 10.21 -17.53
C TRP A 134 -17.78 10.31 -16.02
N LEU A 135 -16.84 11.14 -15.55
CA LEU A 135 -16.63 11.44 -14.13
C LEU A 135 -17.25 12.79 -13.75
N SER A 136 -17.12 13.83 -14.59
CA SER A 136 -17.60 15.18 -14.28
C SER A 136 -19.12 15.24 -14.16
N GLU A 137 -19.84 14.49 -15.00
CA GLU A 137 -21.30 14.42 -15.04
C GLU A 137 -21.86 13.31 -14.12
N ALA A 138 -21.00 12.59 -13.40
CA ALA A 138 -21.41 11.47 -12.57
C ALA A 138 -22.20 11.93 -11.34
N THR A 139 -23.31 11.27 -11.05
CA THR A 139 -24.13 11.54 -9.85
C THR A 139 -23.36 11.23 -8.56
N LEU A 140 -22.49 10.23 -8.58
CA LEU A 140 -21.64 9.83 -7.44
C LEU A 140 -20.30 10.57 -7.37
N ARG A 141 -20.08 11.57 -8.25
CA ARG A 141 -18.92 12.45 -8.17
C ARG A 141 -18.73 13.11 -6.79
N PRO A 142 -19.73 13.76 -6.15
CA PRO A 142 -19.53 14.39 -4.84
C PRO A 142 -19.13 13.39 -3.74
N VAL A 143 -19.62 12.14 -3.81
CA VAL A 143 -19.27 11.08 -2.87
C VAL A 143 -17.79 10.71 -3.00
N SER A 144 -17.34 10.43 -4.23
CA SER A 144 -15.92 10.12 -4.49
C SER A 144 -15.00 11.31 -4.20
N ALA A 145 -15.43 12.53 -4.50
CA ALA A 145 -14.68 13.75 -4.17
C ALA A 145 -14.60 14.01 -2.65
N GLY A 146 -15.65 13.65 -1.89
CA GLY A 146 -15.64 13.69 -0.44
C GLY A 146 -14.62 12.69 0.14
N ALA A 147 -14.65 11.45 -0.35
CA ALA A 147 -13.67 10.44 0.04
C ALA A 147 -12.23 10.83 -0.34
N ALA A 148 -12.03 11.39 -1.54
CA ALA A 148 -10.76 11.93 -2.00
C ALA A 148 -10.22 13.02 -1.05
N ARG A 149 -11.06 13.95 -0.61
CA ARG A 149 -10.70 14.98 0.37
C ARG A 149 -10.30 14.38 1.72
N ALA A 150 -11.04 13.38 2.21
CA ALA A 150 -10.67 12.68 3.44
C ALA A 150 -9.26 12.05 3.34
N ILE A 151 -8.94 11.44 2.20
CA ILE A 151 -7.59 10.89 1.94
C ILE A 151 -6.54 12.01 1.93
N GLN A 152 -6.81 13.11 1.23
CA GLN A 152 -5.88 14.26 1.15
C GLN A 152 -5.60 14.92 2.50
N ILE A 153 -6.53 14.86 3.46
CA ILE A 153 -6.30 15.39 4.82
C ILE A 153 -5.30 14.51 5.57
N ILE A 154 -5.34 13.20 5.35
CA ILE A 154 -4.50 12.22 6.07
C ILE A 154 -3.10 12.14 5.45
N LEU A 155 -2.99 12.25 4.12
CA LEU A 155 -1.75 12.05 3.36
C LEU A 155 -0.55 12.89 3.84
N PRO A 156 -0.68 14.21 4.12
CA PRO A 156 0.44 15.04 4.58
C PRO A 156 0.99 14.61 5.94
N GLY A 157 0.13 14.08 6.82
CA GLY A 157 0.56 13.52 8.10
C GLY A 157 1.45 12.29 7.92
N ILE A 158 1.11 11.45 6.94
CA ILE A 158 1.89 10.25 6.60
C ILE A 158 3.24 10.64 5.98
N GLY A 159 3.25 11.58 5.03
CA GLY A 159 4.48 12.06 4.39
C GLY A 159 5.49 12.63 5.40
N ARG A 160 5.02 13.51 6.30
CA ARG A 160 5.87 14.06 7.38
C ARG A 160 6.44 13.00 8.31
N GLY A 161 5.66 11.94 8.60
CA GLY A 161 6.14 10.81 9.41
C GLY A 161 7.22 9.99 8.71
N ALA A 162 7.08 9.76 7.40
CA ALA A 162 8.07 9.05 6.60
C ALA A 162 9.40 9.83 6.49
N ASP A 163 9.32 11.15 6.27
CA ASP A 163 10.50 12.02 6.18
C ASP A 163 11.31 12.03 7.49
N ALA A 164 10.64 11.96 8.65
CA ALA A 164 11.29 11.92 9.96
C ALA A 164 12.09 10.62 10.21
N ILE A 165 11.69 9.49 9.61
CA ILE A 165 12.33 8.18 9.81
C ILE A 165 13.48 7.95 8.82
N SER A 166 13.42 8.57 7.65
CA SER A 166 14.40 8.45 6.56
C SER A 166 15.88 8.60 6.98
N PRO A 167 16.30 9.63 7.78
CA PRO A 167 17.71 9.78 8.16
C PRO A 167 18.21 8.68 9.12
N VAL A 168 17.33 8.10 9.93
CA VAL A 168 17.67 7.01 10.85
C VAL A 168 17.91 5.71 10.06
N VAL A 169 17.11 5.47 9.02
CA VAL A 169 17.29 4.32 8.14
C VAL A 169 18.58 4.46 7.33
N ASP A 170 18.81 5.62 6.71
CA ASP A 170 20.00 5.85 5.89
C ASP A 170 21.30 5.70 6.70
N SER A 171 21.35 6.27 7.90
CA SER A 171 22.50 6.13 8.80
C SER A 171 22.72 4.69 9.27
N SER A 172 21.67 3.89 9.45
CA SER A 172 21.77 2.48 9.82
C SER A 172 22.27 1.60 8.67
N VAL A 173 21.78 1.84 7.45
CA VAL A 173 22.22 1.15 6.24
C VAL A 173 23.70 1.47 5.96
N ARG A 174 24.07 2.76 5.96
CA ARG A 174 25.46 3.18 5.76
C ARG A 174 26.39 2.60 6.82
N ARG A 175 25.99 2.58 8.10
CA ARG A 175 26.78 1.98 9.19
C ARG A 175 26.93 0.46 9.03
N GLY A 176 25.87 -0.23 8.60
CA GLY A 176 25.91 -1.68 8.33
C GLY A 176 26.90 -2.07 7.23
N PHE A 177 27.04 -1.23 6.20
CA PHE A 177 28.03 -1.44 5.13
C PHE A 177 29.43 -0.90 5.45
N SER A 178 29.57 -0.05 6.48
CA SER A 178 30.86 0.52 6.91
C SER A 178 31.46 -0.20 8.12
N GLY A 179 30.71 -1.11 8.75
CA GLY A 179 31.19 -1.94 9.86
C GLY A 179 32.01 -3.11 9.32
N ASP A 180 33.31 -3.06 9.56
CA ASP A 180 34.31 -4.03 9.13
C ASP A 180 33.94 -5.49 9.46
N GLN A 181 33.50 -6.23 8.45
CA GLN A 181 34.09 -7.53 8.12
C GLN A 181 34.74 -7.40 6.74
N ALA A 182 35.86 -6.67 6.68
CA ALA A 182 36.86 -7.00 5.69
C ALA A 182 37.23 -8.47 5.95
N LEU A 183 36.77 -9.37 5.08
CA LEU A 183 37.17 -10.77 5.09
C LEU A 183 38.68 -10.82 5.31
N PRO A 184 39.21 -11.62 6.27
CA PRO A 184 40.64 -11.68 6.52
C PRO A 184 41.35 -11.93 5.19
N SER A 185 42.20 -11.01 4.77
CA SER A 185 43.01 -11.21 3.57
C SER A 185 43.77 -12.52 3.76
N PRO A 186 43.74 -13.47 2.79
CA PRO A 186 44.53 -14.68 2.89
C PRO A 186 45.99 -14.27 3.07
N GLN A 187 46.57 -14.54 4.24
CA GLN A 187 47.96 -14.23 4.52
C GLN A 187 48.83 -14.97 3.49
N THR A 188 49.28 -14.24 2.48
CA THR A 188 50.32 -14.69 1.55
C THR A 188 51.63 -14.10 2.05
N GLY A 189 52.12 -14.65 3.16
CA GLY A 189 53.50 -14.40 3.60
C GLY A 189 54.46 -15.17 2.68
N PRO A 190 55.51 -14.56 2.13
CA PRO A 190 56.52 -15.30 1.41
C PRO A 190 57.34 -16.12 2.41
N ASN A 191 57.28 -17.44 2.29
CA ASN A 191 58.20 -18.36 2.95
C ASN A 191 59.64 -18.06 2.48
N SER A 192 60.40 -17.28 3.27
CA SER A 192 61.85 -17.20 3.11
C SER A 192 62.47 -18.50 3.59
N ARG A 193 62.95 -19.32 2.64
CA ARG A 193 63.79 -20.49 2.91
C ARG A 193 65.10 -20.04 3.57
N PRO A 194 65.64 -20.75 4.57
CA PRO A 194 67.00 -20.54 5.03
C PRO A 194 67.99 -20.99 3.95
N SER A 195 68.81 -20.08 3.45
CA SER A 195 69.97 -20.40 2.60
C SER A 195 71.05 -21.03 3.46
N ALA A 196 71.18 -22.36 3.41
CA ALA A 196 72.35 -23.06 3.91
C ALA A 196 73.47 -22.97 2.85
N ALA A 197 74.54 -22.24 3.14
CA ALA A 197 75.88 -22.48 2.61
C ALA A 197 76.92 -21.52 3.23
N GLN A 198 77.64 -22.03 4.23
CA GLN A 198 79.11 -22.04 4.41
C GLN A 198 79.49 -21.93 5.89
#